data_AF-A0A6B2DK75-F1
#
_entry.id   AF-A0A6B2DK75-F1
#
_cell.length_a   1.000
_cell.length_b   1.000
_cell.length_c   1.000
_cell.angle_alpha   90.00
_cell.angle_beta   90.00
_cell.angle_gamma   90.00
#
_symmetry.space_group_name_H-M   'P 1'
#
loop_
_entity.id
_entity.type
_entity.pdbx_description
1 polymer ?
#
loop_
_entity_poly.entity_id
_entity_poly.type
_entity_poly.pdbx_seq_one_letter_code
_entity_poly.pdbx_strand_id
1 'polypeptide(L)'
;AALHAGMVAGDGEGGAQMPFAWTDVVLHAVGASAVRVRLAPDGHLDLADPAGAPVATIGSLATRPVSTVTAGRDPLFHVQWTPVGSPVSSGPAELFEVPAGDVHEVTAAALARLQQDTTRLAIVTRGAVAARPGEDVPDLAAAAVWGLVRSAQTEQPGRYVLIDAAADTPPELLER
;
A
#
# COMPACT_ATOMS: atom_id res chain seq x y z
N ALA A 1 -9.10 -23.89 16.26
CA ALA A 1 -10.07 -22.91 16.80
C ALA A 1 -10.16 -22.92 18.33
N ALA A 2 -10.35 -24.08 19.00
CA ALA A 2 -10.54 -24.12 20.46
C ALA A 2 -9.40 -23.45 21.27
N LEU A 3 -8.15 -23.61 20.85
CA LEU A 3 -7.00 -22.98 21.51
C LEU A 3 -6.94 -21.46 21.31
N HIS A 4 -7.67 -20.91 20.33
CA HIS A 4 -7.80 -19.46 20.18
C HIS A 4 -8.64 -18.85 21.31
N ALA A 5 -9.57 -19.60 21.91
CA ALA A 5 -10.34 -19.13 23.06
C ALA A 5 -9.48 -19.08 24.34
N GLY A 6 -8.59 -20.05 24.53
CA GLY A 6 -7.63 -20.06 25.66
C GLY A 6 -6.58 -18.94 25.58
N MET A 7 -6.20 -18.52 24.37
CA MET A 7 -5.32 -17.36 24.15
C MET A 7 -5.94 -16.01 24.55
N VAL A 8 -7.27 -15.92 24.59
CA VAL A 8 -8.02 -14.68 24.91
C VAL A 8 -8.44 -14.63 26.38
N ALA A 9 -8.55 -15.79 27.04
CA ALA A 9 -8.99 -15.90 28.44
C ALA A 9 -7.85 -15.86 29.47
N GLY A 10 -6.62 -15.50 29.06
CA GLY A 10 -5.49 -15.34 29.96
C GLY A 10 -5.75 -14.26 31.00
N ASP A 11 -5.45 -14.59 32.25
CA ASP A 11 -5.70 -13.81 33.46
C ASP A 11 -4.83 -12.54 33.46
N GLY A 12 -5.30 -11.51 32.74
CA GLY A 12 -5.08 -10.08 32.94
C GLY A 12 -3.67 -9.49 32.82
N GLU A 13 -2.60 -10.26 33.09
CA GLU A 13 -1.25 -9.73 33.28
C GLU A 13 -0.18 -10.41 32.40
N GLY A 14 -0.49 -11.55 31.77
CA GLY A 14 0.42 -12.26 30.85
C GLY A 14 -0.09 -12.23 29.41
N GLY A 15 0.70 -11.67 28.48
CA GLY A 15 0.36 -11.60 27.05
C GLY A 15 0.01 -12.95 26.39
N ALA A 16 -0.34 -12.91 25.10
CA ALA A 16 -0.84 -14.07 24.33
C ALA A 16 -0.01 -15.35 24.58
N GLN A 17 -0.68 -16.43 24.97
CA GLN A 17 -0.07 -17.71 25.34
C GLN A 17 -0.18 -18.75 24.22
N MET A 18 0.92 -19.28 23.72
CA MET A 18 0.90 -20.30 22.67
C MET A 18 1.05 -21.72 23.24
N PRO A 19 0.30 -22.71 22.73
CA PRO A 19 0.55 -24.12 22.95
C PRO A 19 2.02 -24.47 22.66
N PHE A 20 2.71 -25.12 23.61
CA PHE A 20 4.12 -25.49 23.48
C PHE A 20 4.33 -26.99 23.53
N ALA A 21 3.69 -27.70 24.47
CA ALA A 21 3.82 -29.15 24.60
C ALA A 21 2.50 -29.81 24.97
N TRP A 22 2.29 -31.01 24.44
CA TRP A 22 1.11 -31.84 24.65
C TRP A 22 1.57 -33.18 25.20
N THR A 23 1.00 -33.62 26.31
CA THR A 23 1.38 -34.89 26.97
C THR A 23 0.17 -35.80 27.07
N ASP A 24 0.41 -37.10 26.92
CA ASP A 24 -0.61 -38.15 27.04
C ASP A 24 -1.82 -37.93 26.12
N VAL A 25 -1.55 -37.71 24.82
CA VAL A 25 -2.58 -37.55 23.80
C VAL A 25 -3.13 -38.93 23.42
N VAL A 26 -4.43 -39.12 23.60
CA VAL A 26 -5.16 -40.33 23.21
C VAL A 26 -6.29 -39.95 22.27
N LEU A 27 -6.35 -40.60 21.11
CA LEU A 27 -7.44 -40.47 20.14
C LEU A 27 -8.39 -41.66 20.30
N HIS A 28 -9.67 -41.39 20.57
CA HIS A 28 -10.69 -42.41 20.81
C HIS A 28 -11.52 -42.69 19.55
N ALA A 29 -11.76 -41.68 18.71
CA ALA A 29 -12.55 -41.80 17.49
C ALA A 29 -12.08 -40.83 16.40
N VAL A 30 -12.38 -41.18 15.14
CA VAL A 30 -12.12 -40.35 13.95
C VAL A 30 -13.42 -40.10 13.18
N GLY A 31 -13.45 -39.04 12.36
CA GLY A 31 -14.60 -38.73 11.48
C GLY A 31 -15.64 -37.78 12.07
N ALA A 32 -15.45 -37.28 13.28
CA ALA A 32 -16.28 -36.21 13.83
C ALA A 32 -16.09 -34.92 13.01
N SER A 33 -17.18 -34.35 12.47
CA SER A 33 -17.16 -33.08 11.74
C SER A 33 -17.20 -31.85 12.66
N ALA A 34 -17.50 -32.05 13.94
CA ALA A 34 -17.51 -31.04 14.99
C ALA A 34 -17.14 -31.67 16.34
N VAL A 35 -16.54 -30.89 17.24
CA VAL A 35 -16.20 -31.31 18.60
C VAL A 35 -16.49 -30.20 19.61
N ARG A 36 -16.85 -30.58 20.83
CA ARG A 36 -16.87 -29.75 22.03
C ARG A 36 -15.60 -30.04 22.83
N VAL A 37 -15.01 -29.01 23.41
CA VAL A 37 -13.76 -29.11 24.16
C VAL A 37 -14.00 -28.62 25.58
N ARG A 38 -13.53 -29.38 26.57
CA ARG A 38 -13.42 -28.95 27.96
C ARG A 38 -11.95 -28.81 28.30
N LEU A 39 -11.54 -27.64 28.76
CA LEU A 39 -10.18 -27.34 29.24
C LEU A 39 -10.23 -27.15 30.75
N ALA A 40 -9.41 -27.90 31.48
CA ALA A 40 -9.21 -27.71 32.91
C ALA A 40 -7.99 -26.79 33.19
N PRO A 41 -7.94 -26.11 34.35
CA PRO A 41 -6.85 -25.19 34.68
C PRO A 41 -5.44 -25.82 34.74
N ASP A 42 -5.36 -27.13 34.99
CA ASP A 42 -4.13 -27.92 34.98
C ASP A 42 -3.66 -28.30 33.56
N GLY A 43 -4.38 -27.85 32.53
CA GLY A 43 -4.07 -28.13 31.14
C GLY A 43 -4.63 -29.45 30.62
N HIS A 44 -5.48 -30.15 31.37
CA HIS A 44 -6.18 -31.33 30.87
C HIS A 44 -7.29 -30.97 29.87
N LEU A 45 -7.38 -31.68 28.74
CA LEU A 45 -8.41 -31.45 27.71
C LEU A 45 -9.18 -32.73 27.39
N ASP A 46 -10.50 -32.59 27.36
CA ASP A 46 -11.41 -33.59 26.78
C ASP A 46 -12.09 -33.05 25.53
N LEU A 47 -12.14 -33.87 24.50
CA LEU A 47 -12.84 -33.61 23.25
C LEU A 47 -13.94 -34.65 23.08
N ALA A 48 -15.17 -34.18 22.85
CA ALA A 48 -16.32 -35.03 22.56
C ALA A 48 -17.08 -34.51 21.34
N ASP A 49 -17.76 -35.39 20.61
CA ASP A 49 -18.63 -34.99 19.49
C ASP A 49 -19.93 -34.31 20.00
N PRO A 50 -20.83 -33.83 19.11
CA PRO A 50 -22.08 -33.20 19.54
C PRO A 50 -23.03 -34.13 20.31
N ALA A 51 -22.92 -35.45 20.13
CA ALA A 51 -23.68 -36.47 20.85
C ALA A 51 -23.06 -36.80 22.22
N GLY A 52 -21.85 -36.31 22.52
CA GLY A 52 -21.12 -36.52 23.76
C GLY A 52 -20.19 -37.75 23.72
N ALA A 53 -20.00 -38.39 22.58
CA ALA A 53 -19.06 -39.50 22.46
C ALA A 53 -17.61 -38.97 22.48
N PRO A 54 -16.69 -39.64 23.20
CA PRO A 54 -15.31 -39.18 23.31
C PRO A 54 -14.59 -39.28 21.97
N VAL A 55 -13.90 -38.19 21.61
CA VAL A 55 -13.10 -38.08 20.38
C VAL A 55 -11.61 -38.12 20.71
N ALA A 56 -11.16 -37.35 21.71
CA ALA A 56 -9.76 -37.38 22.17
C ALA A 56 -9.64 -36.90 23.62
N THR A 57 -8.55 -37.30 24.28
CA THR A 57 -8.15 -36.81 25.61
C THR A 57 -6.68 -36.40 25.55
N ILE A 58 -6.34 -35.31 26.24
CA ILE A 58 -4.98 -34.83 26.43
C ILE A 58 -4.74 -34.74 27.93
N GLY A 59 -3.73 -35.43 28.44
CA GLY A 59 -3.38 -35.40 29.86
C GLY A 59 -2.94 -34.03 30.33
N SER A 60 -2.07 -33.34 29.56
CA SER A 60 -1.69 -31.95 29.84
C SER A 60 -1.31 -31.16 28.59
N LEU A 61 -1.59 -29.85 28.62
CA LEU A 61 -1.22 -28.85 27.63
C LEU A 61 -0.39 -27.75 28.30
N ALA A 62 0.90 -27.71 28.01
CA ALA A 62 1.77 -26.61 28.44
C ALA A 62 1.69 -25.45 27.46
N THR A 63 1.51 -24.23 27.97
CA THR A 63 1.53 -22.99 27.18
C THR A 63 2.75 -22.14 27.52
N ARG A 64 3.16 -21.28 26.58
CA ARG A 64 4.25 -20.32 26.79
C ARG A 64 3.86 -18.91 26.34
N PRO A 65 4.31 -17.86 27.03
CA PRO A 65 4.06 -16.49 26.61
C PRO A 65 4.76 -16.22 25.28
N VAL A 66 4.04 -15.58 24.36
CA VAL A 66 4.63 -14.97 23.18
C VAL A 66 5.15 -13.60 23.59
N SER A 67 6.47 -13.45 23.60
CA SER A 67 7.07 -12.12 23.65
C SER A 67 6.65 -11.36 22.39
N THR A 68 5.87 -10.29 22.52
CA THR A 68 5.66 -9.35 21.43
C THR A 68 6.99 -8.66 21.17
N VAL A 69 7.74 -9.17 20.20
CA VAL A 69 8.80 -8.38 19.59
C VAL A 69 8.06 -7.32 18.78
N THR A 70 7.93 -6.11 19.35
CA THR A 70 7.70 -4.92 18.53
C THR A 70 8.99 -4.67 17.76
N ALA A 71 9.26 -5.53 16.78
CA ALA A 71 9.99 -5.06 15.61
C ALA A 71 9.10 -3.94 15.11
N GLY A 72 9.54 -2.69 15.31
CA GLY A 72 8.83 -1.54 14.77
C GLY A 72 8.45 -1.90 13.34
N ARG A 73 7.21 -1.66 12.95
CA ARG A 73 6.79 -1.71 11.54
C ARG A 73 7.43 -0.55 10.80
N ASP A 74 8.71 -0.32 11.03
CA ASP A 74 9.48 0.70 10.39
C ASP A 74 9.85 0.12 9.04
N PRO A 75 9.26 0.64 7.95
CA PRO A 75 9.57 0.12 6.65
C PRO A 75 11.08 0.31 6.42
N LEU A 76 11.76 -0.77 6.05
CA LEU A 76 13.21 -0.75 5.80
C LEU A 76 13.61 0.26 4.72
N PHE A 77 12.62 0.73 3.94
CA PHE A 77 12.76 1.78 2.95
C PHE A 77 11.67 2.83 3.16
N HIS A 78 12.06 4.10 3.19
CA HIS A 78 11.14 5.23 3.11
C HIS A 78 11.58 6.15 1.96
N VAL A 79 10.61 6.81 1.35
CA VAL A 79 10.89 7.83 0.33
C VAL A 79 11.46 9.06 1.03
N GLN A 80 12.74 9.34 0.81
CA GLN A 80 13.37 10.59 1.22
C GLN A 80 13.41 11.55 0.02
N TRP A 81 12.56 12.58 0.06
CA TRP A 81 12.58 13.64 -0.94
C TRP A 81 13.78 14.56 -0.69
N THR A 82 14.75 14.61 -1.61
CA THR A 82 15.83 15.59 -1.58
C THR A 82 15.43 16.81 -2.39
N PRO A 83 15.44 18.03 -1.79
CA PRO A 83 15.18 19.25 -2.54
C PRO A 83 16.23 19.41 -3.64
N VAL A 84 15.78 19.47 -4.89
CA VAL A 84 16.63 19.88 -6.00
C VAL A 84 16.56 21.40 -6.07
N GLY A 85 17.71 22.07 -6.03
CA GLY A 85 17.77 23.51 -6.28
C GLY A 85 17.20 23.80 -7.67
N SER A 86 16.25 24.73 -7.76
CA SER A 86 15.57 25.02 -9.02
C SER A 86 16.61 25.38 -10.10
N PRO A 87 16.75 24.62 -11.19
CA PRO A 87 17.50 25.08 -12.34
C PRO A 87 16.62 26.14 -13.01
N VAL A 88 16.60 27.35 -12.44
CA VAL A 88 15.89 28.47 -13.03
C VAL A 88 16.70 28.90 -14.23
N SER A 89 16.47 28.26 -15.38
CA SER A 89 16.63 28.96 -16.65
C SER A 89 15.50 30.00 -16.66
N SER A 90 15.87 31.25 -16.39
CA SER A 90 14.97 32.40 -16.49
C SER A 90 14.89 32.85 -17.94
N GLY A 91 13.67 33.06 -18.42
CA GLY A 91 13.40 33.48 -19.79
C GLY A 91 11.94 33.19 -20.17
N PRO A 92 11.36 33.98 -21.08
CA PRO A 92 10.00 33.77 -21.55
C PRO A 92 9.85 32.36 -22.12
N ALA A 93 8.79 31.66 -21.74
CA ALA A 93 8.40 30.38 -22.29
C ALA A 93 6.99 30.51 -22.88
N GLU A 94 6.77 29.85 -23.99
CA GLU A 94 5.43 29.75 -24.55
C GLU A 94 4.64 28.71 -23.75
N LEU A 95 3.37 28.99 -23.45
CA LEU A 95 2.52 28.10 -22.67
C LEU A 95 1.75 27.15 -23.58
N PHE A 96 1.73 25.88 -23.22
CA PHE A 96 0.84 24.88 -23.83
C PHE A 96 0.11 24.12 -22.72
N GLU A 97 -1.17 24.43 -22.55
CA GLU A 97 -2.05 23.63 -21.70
C GLU A 97 -2.44 22.36 -22.45
N VAL A 98 -2.23 21.21 -21.81
CA VAL A 98 -2.60 19.91 -22.36
C VAL A 98 -4.12 19.77 -22.28
N PRO A 99 -4.81 19.56 -23.42
CA PRO A 99 -6.25 19.37 -23.40
C PRO A 99 -6.61 18.01 -22.79
N ALA A 100 -7.79 17.93 -22.18
CA ALA A 100 -8.38 16.65 -21.82
C ALA A 100 -8.81 15.89 -23.11
N GLY A 101 -8.73 14.57 -23.10
CA GLY A 101 -9.13 13.77 -24.24
C GLY A 101 -8.61 12.33 -24.19
N ASP A 102 -8.73 11.64 -25.32
CA ASP A 102 -8.15 10.32 -25.48
C ASP A 102 -6.61 10.38 -25.43
N VAL A 103 -5.98 9.36 -24.83
CA VAL A 103 -4.51 9.25 -24.71
C VAL A 103 -3.80 9.49 -26.03
N HIS A 104 -4.30 8.91 -27.13
CA HIS A 104 -3.65 9.01 -28.43
C HIS A 104 -3.72 10.44 -28.96
N GLU A 105 -4.89 11.06 -28.93
CA GLU A 105 -5.11 12.43 -29.40
C GLU A 105 -4.29 13.43 -28.60
N VAL A 106 -4.32 13.32 -27.26
CA VAL A 106 -3.60 14.21 -26.35
C VAL A 106 -2.08 14.07 -26.52
N THR A 107 -1.57 12.84 -26.62
CA THR A 107 -0.13 12.61 -26.82
C THR A 107 0.32 13.07 -28.21
N ALA A 108 -0.50 12.88 -29.25
CA ALA A 108 -0.21 13.36 -30.60
C ALA A 108 -0.18 14.89 -30.65
N ALA A 109 -1.12 15.57 -29.99
CA ALA A 109 -1.14 17.02 -29.90
C ALA A 109 0.10 17.56 -29.16
N ALA A 110 0.48 16.93 -28.03
CA ALA A 110 1.68 17.27 -27.30
C ALA A 110 2.95 17.05 -28.15
N LEU A 111 3.05 15.94 -28.88
CA LEU A 111 4.18 15.68 -29.78
C LEU A 111 4.27 16.72 -30.90
N ALA A 112 3.15 17.04 -31.55
CA ALA A 112 3.10 18.06 -32.58
C ALA A 112 3.58 19.42 -32.04
N ARG A 113 3.19 19.75 -30.81
CA ARG A 113 3.64 20.97 -30.13
C ARG A 113 5.14 20.97 -29.81
N LEU A 114 5.70 19.84 -29.38
CA LEU A 114 7.13 19.68 -29.10
C LEU A 114 7.99 19.77 -30.36
N GLN A 115 7.45 19.36 -31.51
CA GLN A 115 8.12 19.37 -32.82
C GLN A 115 8.16 20.75 -33.49
N GLN A 116 7.39 21.71 -32.98
CA GLN A 116 7.46 23.10 -33.46
C GLN A 116 8.76 23.75 -33.01
N ASP A 117 9.34 24.59 -33.87
CA ASP A 117 10.60 25.28 -33.55
C ASP A 117 10.35 26.48 -32.63
N THR A 118 10.22 26.18 -31.33
CA THR A 118 10.05 27.17 -30.26
C THR A 118 11.31 27.27 -29.39
N THR A 119 11.66 28.46 -28.91
CA THR A 119 12.86 28.69 -28.10
C THR A 119 12.77 28.05 -26.72
N ARG A 120 11.57 28.06 -26.11
CA ARG A 120 11.28 27.41 -24.83
C ARG A 120 9.77 27.20 -24.63
N LEU A 121 9.39 26.01 -24.18
CA LEU A 121 7.97 25.63 -24.01
C LEU A 121 7.69 25.16 -22.59
N ALA A 122 6.66 25.73 -21.98
CA ALA A 122 6.06 25.27 -20.73
C ALA A 122 4.81 24.44 -21.05
N ILE A 123 4.86 23.16 -20.70
CA ILE A 123 3.75 22.22 -20.85
C ILE A 123 3.04 22.13 -19.50
N VAL A 124 1.74 22.42 -19.49
CA VAL A 124 0.91 22.40 -18.28
C VAL A 124 -0.08 21.25 -18.33
N THR A 125 -0.03 20.38 -17.33
CA THR A 125 -1.03 19.35 -17.06
C THR A 125 -1.83 19.68 -15.80
N ARG A 126 -2.96 19.01 -15.57
CA ARG A 126 -3.78 19.16 -14.36
C ARG A 126 -4.06 17.81 -13.73
N GLY A 127 -3.60 17.60 -12.49
CA GLY A 127 -3.82 16.36 -11.76
C GLY A 127 -3.29 15.12 -12.49
N ALA A 128 -2.23 15.27 -13.28
CA ALA A 128 -1.64 14.19 -14.06
C ALA A 128 -0.70 13.31 -13.22
N VAL A 129 -0.31 13.77 -12.02
CA VAL A 129 0.52 13.01 -11.10
C VAL A 129 -0.01 13.06 -9.67
N ALA A 130 0.11 11.94 -8.95
CA ALA A 130 -0.14 11.89 -7.52
C ALA A 130 1.04 12.55 -6.78
N ALA A 131 0.86 13.79 -6.34
CA ALA A 131 1.87 14.55 -5.60
C ALA A 131 1.90 14.17 -4.11
N ARG A 132 0.84 13.54 -3.60
CA ARG A 132 0.71 13.12 -2.19
C ARG A 132 0.38 11.64 -2.04
N PRO A 133 0.81 10.98 -0.94
CA PRO A 133 0.41 9.61 -0.65
C PRO A 133 -1.12 9.47 -0.56
N GLY A 134 -1.69 8.52 -1.32
CA GLY A 134 -3.12 8.27 -1.36
C GLY A 134 -3.92 9.19 -2.29
N GLU A 135 -3.25 10.03 -3.08
CA GLU A 135 -3.89 10.81 -4.14
C GLU A 135 -4.13 9.95 -5.39
N ASP A 136 -5.33 10.04 -5.96
CA ASP A 136 -5.68 9.40 -7.22
C ASP A 136 -5.14 10.22 -8.41
N VAL A 137 -4.88 9.55 -9.54
CA VAL A 137 -4.50 10.21 -10.80
C VAL A 137 -5.70 10.19 -11.75
N PRO A 138 -6.51 11.26 -11.80
CA PRO A 138 -7.72 11.29 -12.62
C PRO A 138 -7.45 11.40 -14.12
N ASP A 139 -6.33 12.01 -14.53
CA ASP A 139 -6.01 12.24 -15.95
C ASP A 139 -4.85 11.36 -16.44
N LEU A 140 -5.19 10.14 -16.86
CA LEU A 140 -4.23 9.20 -17.42
C LEU A 140 -3.67 9.63 -18.79
N ALA A 141 -4.40 10.46 -19.55
CA ALA A 141 -3.93 10.96 -20.83
C ALA A 141 -2.81 11.99 -20.64
N ALA A 142 -2.99 12.92 -19.70
CA ALA A 142 -1.95 13.86 -19.31
C ALA A 142 -0.74 13.15 -18.65
N ALA A 143 -0.96 12.04 -17.93
CA ALA A 143 0.13 11.22 -17.41
C ALA A 143 1.00 10.58 -18.51
N ALA A 144 0.44 10.26 -19.69
CA ALA A 144 1.23 9.78 -20.83
C ALA A 144 2.13 10.89 -21.40
N VAL A 145 1.63 12.14 -21.44
CA VAL A 145 2.40 13.31 -21.89
C VAL A 145 3.64 13.54 -21.01
N TRP A 146 3.57 13.25 -19.71
CA TRP A 146 4.73 13.30 -18.80
C TRP A 146 5.89 12.41 -19.22
N GLY A 147 5.61 11.22 -19.75
CA GLY A 147 6.63 10.31 -20.28
C GLY A 147 7.31 10.89 -21.51
N LEU A 148 6.51 11.40 -22.44
CA LEU A 148 6.98 12.03 -23.67
C LEU A 148 7.85 13.27 -23.39
N VAL A 149 7.38 14.18 -22.55
CA VAL A 149 8.09 15.43 -22.22
C VAL A 149 9.41 15.14 -21.50
N ARG A 150 9.46 14.13 -20.61
CA ARG A 150 10.73 13.73 -19.98
C ARG A 150 11.76 13.19 -20.98
N SER A 151 11.32 12.48 -22.01
CA SER A 151 12.21 12.08 -23.11
C SER A 151 12.78 13.31 -23.80
N ALA A 152 11.91 14.26 -24.17
CA ALA A 152 12.31 15.50 -24.82
C ALA A 152 13.25 16.37 -23.95
N GLN A 153 13.03 16.42 -22.63
CA GLN A 153 13.92 17.10 -21.68
C GLN A 153 15.31 16.47 -21.61
N THR A 154 15.40 15.14 -21.74
CA THR A 154 16.68 14.42 -21.75
C THR A 154 17.46 14.72 -23.02
N GLU A 155 16.77 14.80 -24.16
CA GLU A 155 17.37 15.13 -25.46
C GLU A 155 17.74 16.61 -25.59
N GLN A 156 16.93 17.51 -25.02
CA GLN A 156 17.10 18.96 -25.11
C GLN A 156 16.98 19.64 -23.74
N PRO A 157 18.02 19.54 -22.89
CA PRO A 157 18.00 20.11 -21.55
C PRO A 157 17.69 21.62 -21.55
N GLY A 158 16.76 22.04 -20.69
CA GLY A 158 16.40 23.45 -20.49
C GLY A 158 15.36 24.03 -21.47
N ARG A 159 15.04 23.31 -22.56
CA ARG A 159 14.05 23.77 -23.56
C ARG A 159 12.60 23.55 -23.14
N TYR A 160 12.34 22.49 -22.37
CA TYR A 160 10.99 22.09 -21.97
C TYR A 160 10.83 22.15 -20.45
N VAL A 161 9.78 22.82 -20.00
CA VAL A 161 9.35 22.87 -18.59
C VAL A 161 8.04 22.12 -18.49
N LEU A 162 7.92 21.24 -17.51
CA LEU A 162 6.69 20.51 -17.22
C LEU A 162 6.13 20.98 -15.90
N ILE A 163 4.86 21.38 -15.89
CA ILE A 163 4.15 21.89 -14.73
C ILE A 163 2.87 21.06 -14.60
N ASP A 164 2.68 20.40 -13.45
CA ASP A 164 1.38 19.82 -13.12
C ASP A 164 0.69 20.70 -12.08
N ALA A 165 -0.41 21.30 -12.48
CA ALA A 165 -1.26 22.09 -11.63
C ALA A 165 -2.24 21.17 -10.88
N ALA A 166 -2.63 21.55 -9.67
CA ALA A 166 -3.73 20.88 -9.00
C ALA A 166 -5.01 21.05 -9.84
N ALA A 167 -5.91 20.06 -9.81
CA ALA A 167 -7.12 20.06 -10.63
C ALA A 167 -8.00 21.31 -10.43
N ASP A 168 -7.97 21.89 -9.23
CA ASP A 168 -8.71 23.09 -8.83
C ASP A 168 -7.94 24.41 -9.03
N THR A 169 -6.74 24.38 -9.64
CA THR A 169 -5.92 25.57 -9.85
C THR A 169 -6.62 26.54 -10.82
N PRO A 170 -6.86 27.80 -10.44
CA PRO A 170 -7.48 28.77 -11.35
C PRO A 170 -6.57 29.10 -12.56
N PRO A 171 -7.12 29.24 -13.79
CA PRO A 171 -6.34 29.52 -15.00
C PRO A 171 -5.50 30.80 -14.90
N GLU A 172 -6.00 31.85 -14.24
CA GLU A 172 -5.30 33.13 -14.10
C GLU A 172 -3.96 33.05 -13.34
N LEU A 173 -3.69 31.96 -12.61
CA LEU A 173 -2.40 31.74 -11.96
C LEU A 173 -1.32 31.19 -12.90
N LEU A 174 -1.70 30.66 -14.07
CA LEU A 174 -0.79 30.09 -15.07
C LEU A 174 -0.30 31.12 -16.10
N GLU A 175 -0.98 32.27 -16.20
CA GLU A 175 -0.69 33.33 -17.18
C GLU A 175 0.30 34.40 -16.68
N ARG A 176 0.90 34.23 -15.49
CA ARG A 176 1.74 35.24 -14.82
C ARG A 176 3.24 35.10 -15.03
#